data_AF-A0A940AFR3-F1
#
_entry.id   AF-A0A940AFR3-F1
#
_cell.length_a   1.000
_cell.length_b   1.000
_cell.length_c   1.000
_cell.angle_alpha   90.00
_cell.angle_beta   90.00
_cell.angle_gamma   90.00
#
_symmetry.space_group_name_H-M   'P 1'
#
loop_
_entity.id
_entity.type
_entity.pdbx_description
1 polymer ?
#
loop_
_entity_poly.entity_id
_entity_poly.type
_entity_poly.pdbx_seq_one_letter_code
_entity_poly.pdbx_strand_id
1 'polypeptide(L)'
;LRDNRKDTDAVILPASPNSFLAACRDENVKIPDGLAVISIGLQRDPAAGIEYVDNNYRGHFQAALEILEDRFLSDRIIPGSWYFCPPGGIVSGAKASTDKINKRKGNRT
;
A
#
# COMPACT_ATOMS: atom_id res chain seq x y z
N LEU A 1 13.45 -22.26 -15.77
CA LEU A 1 12.24 -21.54 -15.31
C LEU A 1 11.50 -21.05 -16.55
N ARG A 2 10.22 -21.38 -16.73
CA ARG A 2 9.42 -20.84 -17.83
C ARG A 2 9.21 -19.34 -17.60
N ASP A 3 9.25 -18.56 -18.68
CA ASP A 3 9.01 -17.12 -18.62
C ASP A 3 7.50 -16.85 -18.56
N ASN A 4 6.95 -16.85 -17.34
CA ASN A 4 5.51 -16.72 -17.10
C ASN A 4 5.01 -15.26 -17.23
N ARG A 5 5.87 -14.31 -17.62
CA ARG A 5 5.51 -12.88 -17.68
C ARG A 5 4.43 -12.57 -18.73
N LYS A 6 4.29 -13.41 -19.76
CA LYS A 6 3.31 -13.21 -20.85
C LYS A 6 1.87 -13.53 -20.45
N ASP A 7 1.68 -14.32 -19.40
CA ASP A 7 0.38 -14.78 -18.91
C ASP A 7 0.05 -14.16 -17.54
N THR A 8 0.71 -13.07 -17.18
CA THR A 8 0.57 -12.44 -15.86
C THR A 8 -0.54 -11.38 -15.87
N ASP A 9 -1.61 -11.62 -15.11
CA ASP A 9 -2.76 -10.72 -15.00
C ASP A 9 -2.60 -9.65 -13.90
N ALA A 10 -1.55 -9.72 -13.09
CA ALA A 10 -1.33 -8.81 -11.97
C ALA A 10 0.15 -8.52 -11.71
N VAL A 11 0.45 -7.28 -11.29
CA VAL A 11 1.78 -6.88 -10.81
C VAL A 11 1.72 -6.35 -9.39
N ILE A 12 2.68 -6.77 -8.57
CA ILE A 12 2.89 -6.25 -7.21
C ILE A 12 4.12 -5.36 -7.24
N LEU A 13 3.92 -4.08 -6.92
CA LEU A 13 4.97 -3.07 -6.87
C LEU A 13 5.36 -2.79 -5.42
N PRO A 14 6.66 -2.77 -5.07
CA PRO A 14 7.12 -2.60 -3.68
C PRO A 14 6.97 -1.17 -3.14
N ALA A 15 6.58 -0.22 -4.00
CA ALA A 15 6.46 1.20 -3.70
C ALA A 15 5.47 1.86 -4.66
N SER A 16 5.37 3.20 -4.60
CA SER A 16 4.43 4.01 -5.36
C SER A 16 4.34 3.61 -6.85
N PRO A 17 3.12 3.41 -7.38
CA PRO A 17 2.93 2.87 -8.73
C PRO A 17 3.00 3.93 -9.83
N ASN A 18 3.16 5.22 -9.50
CA ASN A 18 2.88 6.35 -10.40
C ASN A 18 3.59 6.26 -11.77
N SER A 19 4.89 5.97 -11.79
CA SER A 19 5.65 5.86 -13.05
C SER A 19 5.19 4.66 -13.88
N PHE A 20 4.81 3.56 -13.23
CA PHE A 20 4.28 2.38 -13.90
C PHE A 20 2.89 2.66 -14.52
N LEU A 21 2.03 3.38 -13.80
CA LEU A 21 0.73 3.79 -14.31
C LEU A 21 0.82 4.74 -15.49
N ALA A 22 1.83 5.61 -15.51
CA ALA A 22 2.11 6.46 -16.66
C ALA A 22 2.48 5.59 -17.88
N ALA A 23 3.40 4.64 -17.72
CA ALA A 23 3.76 3.70 -18.78
C ALA A 23 2.56 2.87 -19.27
N CYS A 24 1.71 2.35 -18.37
CA CYS A 24 0.49 1.65 -18.76
C CYS A 24 -0.43 2.53 -19.61
N ARG A 25 -0.56 3.82 -19.28
CA ARG A 25 -1.37 4.76 -20.06
C ARG A 25 -0.78 4.98 -21.45
N ASP A 26 0.53 5.18 -21.54
CA ASP A 26 1.23 5.41 -22.81
C ASP A 26 1.10 4.19 -23.75
N GLU A 27 1.08 2.98 -23.17
CA GLU A 27 0.91 1.70 -23.88
C GLU A 27 -0.56 1.25 -24.03
N ASN A 28 -1.54 2.09 -23.66
CA ASN A 28 -2.97 1.76 -23.69
C ASN A 28 -3.39 0.51 -22.89
N VAL A 29 -2.65 0.16 -21.83
CA VAL A 29 -3.00 -0.90 -20.88
C VAL A 29 -4.07 -0.39 -19.91
N LYS A 30 -5.20 -1.08 -19.84
CA LYS A 30 -6.32 -0.73 -18.94
C LYS A 30 -6.08 -1.31 -17.55
N ILE A 31 -6.34 -0.52 -16.51
CA ILE A 31 -6.27 -0.96 -15.10
C ILE A 31 -7.68 -0.78 -14.49
N PRO A 32 -8.23 -1.79 -13.79
CA PRO A 32 -7.64 -3.11 -13.53
C PRO A 32 -7.86 -4.14 -14.66
N ASP A 33 -8.73 -3.85 -15.63
CA ASP A 33 -9.27 -4.87 -16.56
C ASP A 33 -8.24 -5.56 -17.46
N GLY A 34 -7.14 -4.89 -17.80
CA GLY A 34 -6.06 -5.43 -18.64
C GLY A 34 -4.80 -5.81 -17.85
N LEU A 35 -4.63 -5.28 -16.64
CA LEU A 35 -3.58 -5.63 -15.69
C LEU A 35 -3.96 -5.12 -14.30
N ALA A 36 -4.10 -6.02 -13.34
CA ALA A 36 -4.29 -5.63 -11.95
C ALA A 36 -2.99 -5.08 -11.37
N VAL A 37 -3.07 -3.95 -10.66
CA VAL A 37 -1.90 -3.34 -10.01
C VAL A 37 -2.14 -3.31 -8.51
N ILE A 38 -1.20 -3.89 -7.78
CA ILE A 38 -1.14 -3.86 -6.32
C ILE A 38 0.13 -3.12 -5.92
N SER A 39 0.01 -2.09 -5.10
CA SER A 39 1.16 -1.33 -4.60
C SER A 39 1.33 -1.55 -3.10
N ILE A 40 2.56 -1.79 -2.65
CA ILE A 40 2.90 -1.84 -1.23
C ILE A 40 3.35 -0.45 -0.78
N GLY A 41 2.84 0.01 0.36
CA GLY A 41 3.29 1.25 1.01
C GLY A 41 2.20 2.28 1.23
N LEU A 42 2.62 3.43 1.78
CA LEU A 42 1.72 4.52 2.14
C LEU A 42 1.35 5.36 0.91
N GLN A 43 0.12 5.26 0.43
CA GLN A 43 -0.43 6.17 -0.58
C GLN A 43 -1.57 7.01 0.02
N ARG A 44 -1.36 8.33 0.11
CA ARG A 44 -2.36 9.28 0.66
C ARG A 44 -3.57 9.51 -0.25
N ASP A 45 -3.40 9.30 -1.55
CA ASP A 45 -4.49 9.36 -2.53
C ASP A 45 -4.36 8.12 -3.45
N PRO A 46 -5.07 7.02 -3.13
CA PRO A 46 -5.04 5.82 -3.96
C PRO A 46 -5.62 6.16 -5.34
N ALA A 47 -4.91 5.81 -6.41
CA ALA A 47 -5.47 5.96 -7.74
C ALA A 47 -6.67 5.02 -7.90
N ALA A 48 -7.70 5.48 -8.61
CA ALA A 48 -8.88 4.68 -8.85
C ALA A 48 -8.51 3.37 -9.57
N GLY A 49 -9.07 2.24 -9.11
CA GLY A 49 -8.82 0.93 -9.70
C GLY A 49 -7.55 0.22 -9.23
N ILE A 50 -6.79 0.80 -8.30
CA ILE A 50 -5.57 0.17 -7.73
C ILE A 50 -5.82 -0.30 -6.30
N GLU A 51 -5.23 -1.44 -5.97
CA GLU A 51 -5.18 -1.95 -4.61
C GLU A 51 -3.86 -1.57 -3.94
N TYR A 52 -3.93 -1.25 -2.65
CA TYR A 52 -2.76 -0.89 -1.85
C TYR A 52 -2.64 -1.82 -0.66
N VAL A 53 -1.45 -2.29 -0.38
CA VAL A 53 -1.12 -2.94 0.89
C VAL A 53 -0.55 -1.87 1.80
N ASP A 54 -1.30 -1.49 2.84
CA ASP A 54 -0.81 -0.58 3.85
C ASP A 54 0.34 -1.25 4.60
N ASN A 55 1.53 -0.67 4.47
CA ASN A 55 2.71 -1.17 5.15
C ASN A 55 2.70 -0.89 6.66
N ASN A 56 1.65 -0.25 7.19
CA ASN A 56 1.51 0.10 8.59
C ASN A 56 2.70 0.91 9.11
N TYR A 57 3.17 1.89 8.33
CA TYR A 57 4.32 2.72 8.70
C TYR A 57 4.19 3.30 10.12
N ARG A 58 2.98 3.76 10.49
CA ARG A 58 2.72 4.30 11.83
C ARG A 58 2.87 3.25 12.92
N GLY A 59 2.34 2.04 12.73
CA GLY A 59 2.49 0.94 13.68
C GLY A 59 3.95 0.48 13.82
N HIS A 60 4.70 0.43 12.72
CA HIS A 60 6.13 0.13 12.75
C HIS A 60 6.90 1.17 13.58
N PHE A 61 6.62 2.45 13.37
CA PHE A 61 7.28 3.53 14.10
C PHE A 61 6.92 3.49 15.59
N GLN A 62 5.64 3.27 15.92
CA GLN A 62 5.19 3.14 17.30
C GLN A 62 5.86 1.94 18.01
N ALA A 63 5.89 0.77 17.38
CA ALA A 63 6.55 -0.41 17.96
C ALA A 63 8.06 -0.19 18.14
N ALA A 64 8.72 0.53 17.24
CA ALA A 64 10.13 0.88 17.39
C ALA A 64 10.37 1.78 18.62
N LEU A 65 9.47 2.73 18.88
CA LEU A 65 9.52 3.56 20.09
C LEU A 65 9.27 2.76 21.36
N GLU A 66 8.29 1.86 21.37
CA GLU A 66 7.99 0.99 22.51
C GLU A 66 9.17 0.05 22.83
N ILE A 67 9.82 -0.52 21.81
CA ILE A 67 11.03 -1.32 21.98
C ILE A 67 12.18 -0.48 22.56
N LEU A 68 12.30 0.79 22.12
CA LEU A 68 13.31 1.70 22.63
C LEU A 68 13.04 2.07 24.10
N GLU A 69 11.79 2.34 24.45
CA GLU A 69 11.36 2.62 25.82
C GLU A 69 11.59 1.43 26.76
N ASP A 70 11.20 0.21 26.35
CA ASP A 70 11.44 -1.01 27.13
C ASP A 70 12.93 -1.22 27.40
N ARG A 71 13.80 -0.93 26.42
CA ARG A 71 15.26 -0.99 26.61
C ARG A 71 15.77 0.03 27.60
N PHE A 72 15.26 1.26 27.56
CA PHE A 72 15.64 2.30 28.51
C PHE A 72 15.19 1.99 29.95
N LEU A 73 14.03 1.36 30.11
CA LEU A 73 13.48 1.05 31.44
C LEU A 73 14.05 -0.25 32.03
N SER A 74 14.37 -1.23 31.20
CA SER A 74 14.79 -2.57 31.66
C SER A 74 16.31 -2.83 31.59
N ASP A 75 17.08 -1.98 30.88
CA ASP A 75 18.46 -2.24 30.46
C ASP A 75 18.67 -3.59 29.75
N ARG A 76 17.59 -4.24 29.32
CA ARG A 76 17.64 -5.58 28.74
C ARG A 76 17.85 -5.48 27.24
N ILE A 77 18.97 -6.03 26.77
CA ILE A 77 19.27 -6.19 25.35
C ILE A 77 19.39 -7.68 25.05
N ILE A 78 18.57 -8.17 24.12
CA ILE A 78 18.69 -9.53 23.57
C ILE A 78 19.26 -9.39 22.15
N PRO A 79 20.57 -9.65 21.95
CA PRO A 79 21.17 -9.60 20.62
C PRO A 79 20.45 -10.53 19.65
N GLY A 80 20.20 -10.04 18.43
CA GLY A 80 19.55 -10.83 17.38
C GLY A 80 18.04 -11.05 17.57
N SER A 81 17.37 -10.35 18.49
CA SER A 81 15.90 -10.34 18.57
C SER A 81 15.29 -9.48 17.45
N TRP A 82 14.19 -9.95 16.86
CA TRP A 82 13.47 -9.25 15.79
C TRP A 82 12.00 -9.09 16.15
N TYR A 83 11.41 -7.96 15.76
CA TYR A 83 9.98 -7.74 15.83
C TYR A 83 9.40 -7.65 14.41
N PHE A 84 8.37 -8.44 14.14
CA PHE A 84 7.62 -8.38 12.89
C PHE A 84 6.34 -7.58 13.12
N CYS A 85 6.28 -6.36 12.57
CA CYS A 85 5.07 -5.55 12.61
C CYS A 85 4.16 -5.96 11.44
N PRO A 86 2.91 -6.38 11.69
CA PRO A 86 2.01 -6.79 10.62
C PRO A 86 1.60 -5.59 9.74
N PRO A 87 1.29 -5.84 8.45
CA PRO A 87 0.73 -4.81 7.58
C PRO A 87 -0.64 -4.34 8.07
N GLY A 88 -1.05 -3.15 7.65
CA GLY A 88 -2.32 -2.51 8.05
C GLY A 88 -3.54 -3.11 7.34
N GLY A 89 -3.31 -3.94 6.33
CA GLY A 89 -4.32 -4.59 5.51
C GLY A 89 -4.32 -4.10 4.07
N ILE A 90 -5.34 -4.50 3.31
CA ILE A 90 -5.53 -4.11 1.91
C ILE A 90 -6.51 -2.94 1.85
N VAL A 91 -6.12 -1.87 1.18
CA VAL A 91 -6.93 -0.68 0.89
C VAL A 91 -7.32 -0.71 -0.58
N SER A 92 -8.60 -0.92 -0.85
CA SER A 92 -9.14 -0.92 -2.22
C SER A 92 -9.45 0.50 -2.70
N GLY A 93 -8.85 0.91 -3.82
CA GLY A 93 -9.12 2.22 -4.46
C GLY A 93 -10.58 2.45 -4.87
N ALA A 94 -11.40 1.39 -4.96
CA ALA A 94 -12.83 1.49 -5.28
C ALA A 94 -13.64 2.27 -4.21
N LYS A 95 -13.23 2.24 -2.93
CA LYS A 95 -13.92 2.95 -1.83
C LYS A 95 -13.61 4.46 -1.77
N ALA A 96 -12.45 4.90 -2.26
CA ALA A 96 -12.05 6.30 -2.23
C ALA A 96 -12.90 7.18 -3.18
N SER A 97 -13.45 6.58 -4.24
CA SER A 97 -14.32 7.24 -5.21
C SER A 97 -15.71 7.54 -4.64
N THR A 98 -16.30 6.63 -3.87
CA THR A 98 -17.63 6.78 -3.27
C THR A 98 -17.67 7.84 -2.18
N ASP A 99 -16.62 7.95 -1.37
CA ASP A 99 -16.54 8.97 -0.31
C ASP A 99 -16.35 10.39 -0.87
N LYS A 100 -15.62 10.55 -1.99
CA LYS A 100 -15.49 11.85 -2.68
C LYS A 100 -16.81 12.29 -3.33
N ILE A 101 -17.63 11.35 -3.82
CA ILE A 101 -18.95 11.64 -4.41
C ILE A 101 -19.95 12.06 -3.32
N ASN A 102 -19.96 11.38 -2.17
CA ASN A 102 -20.88 11.69 -1.08
C ASN A 102 -20.57 13.04 -0.41
N LYS A 103 -19.29 13.41 -0.25
CA LYS A 103 -18.90 14.75 0.25
C LYS A 103 -19.29 15.89 -0.69
N ARG A 104 -19.28 15.70 -2.01
CA ARG A 104 -19.71 16.73 -2.97
C ARG A 104 -21.23 16.91 -3.04
N LYS A 105 -22.01 15.88 -2.70
CA LYS A 105 -23.48 15.98 -2.60
C LYS A 105 -23.97 16.63 -1.30
N GLY A 106 -23.21 16.51 -0.20
CA GLY A 106 -23.59 17.08 1.10
C GLY A 106 -23.38 18.60 1.26
N ASN A 107 -22.63 19.25 0.36
CA ASN A 107 -22.37 20.70 0.39
C ASN A 107 -23.24 21.51 -0.60
N ARG A 108 -24.35 20.92 -1.09
CA ARG A 108 -25.38 21.61 -1.87
C ARG A 108 -26.68 21.69 -1.07
N THR A 109 -26.65 22.43 0.04
CA THR A 109 -27.82 22.97 0.73
C THR A 109 -27.45 24.32 1.31
#